data_AF-A0A5M3WJI4-F1
#
_entry.id   AF-A0A5M3WJI4-F1
#
_cell.length_a   1.000
_cell.length_b   1.000
_cell.length_c   1.000
_cell.angle_alpha   90.00
_cell.angle_beta   90.00
_cell.angle_gamma   90.00
#
_symmetry.space_group_name_H-M   'P 1'
#
loop_
_entity.id
_entity.type
_entity.pdbx_description
1 polymer ?
#
loop_
_entity_poly.entity_id
_entity_poly.type
_entity_poly.pdbx_seq_one_letter_code
_entity_poly.pdbx_strand_id
1 'polypeptide(L)'
;MESRLNTWVLGLLPLCVIAVAVVGFAVLDGPGLTARNGPPAEELVVERTVLGAGSIELVVRNAGPDPVTLAQVAVNDAFADFRMSEPEIGRLGSANVRITYPWVDGEAYEVALLTSTGGIVAHEIPVAVLTPDPSGFIGLMALLGTYVGVIPVAIGMLWLPWLRRVPPGWIRALMALTIGLLAWLAIDAALEGMEVANAGAGALGGAGLVGIGAIAAYLVLSGVQNWMSARPGQTGGYRLSLLVSVGIGLHNLGEGLAIGSAYAVGALALGATLVAGFAIHNTTEGLAIVAPVSEERTTPFRLIFLGLVAGGPAILGAWLGAATTQPALAALLLGLGVGAIAQVILQLTPSVRDGGGRFLHPVSITGILTGMLLMYATGLLT
;
A
#
# COMPACT_ATOMS: atom_id res chain seq x y z
N MET A 1 34.50 4.89 33.84
CA MET A 1 33.11 4.69 33.35
C MET A 1 32.31 6.00 33.36
N GLU A 2 32.98 7.17 33.36
CA GLU A 2 32.33 8.48 33.57
C GLU A 2 32.23 9.34 32.29
N SER A 3 32.79 8.93 31.15
CA SER A 3 32.75 9.75 29.92
C SER A 3 31.51 9.54 29.05
N ARG A 4 30.84 8.38 29.14
CA ARG A 4 29.67 8.06 28.29
C ARG A 4 28.39 8.74 28.76
N LEU A 5 28.21 8.94 30.07
CA LEU A 5 27.03 9.63 30.61
C LEU A 5 26.96 11.08 30.13
N ASN A 6 28.11 11.75 30.03
CA ASN A 6 28.18 13.16 29.62
C ASN A 6 27.80 13.35 28.13
N THR A 7 28.13 12.39 27.26
CA THR A 7 27.80 12.45 25.82
C THR A 7 26.31 12.28 25.55
N TRP A 8 25.63 11.36 26.26
CA TRP A 8 24.18 11.19 26.12
C TRP A 8 23.41 12.38 26.71
N VAL A 9 23.86 12.94 27.83
CA VAL A 9 23.27 14.16 28.40
C VAL A 9 23.45 15.35 27.45
N LEU A 10 24.63 15.53 26.86
CA LEU A 10 24.87 16.55 25.84
C LEU A 10 24.05 16.35 24.55
N GLY A 11 23.78 15.10 24.16
CA GLY A 11 22.91 14.78 23.02
C GLY A 11 21.41 14.94 23.30
N LEU A 12 20.99 14.69 24.55
CA LEU A 12 19.60 14.86 24.98
C LEU A 12 19.28 16.32 25.34
N LEU A 13 20.27 17.13 25.71
CA LEU A 13 20.09 18.53 26.09
C LEU A 13 19.40 19.37 24.99
N PRO A 14 19.81 19.34 23.69
CA PRO A 14 19.08 20.02 22.63
C PRO A 14 17.63 19.54 22.48
N LEU A 15 17.39 18.23 22.63
CA LEU A 15 16.04 17.66 22.54
C LEU A 15 15.15 18.13 23.71
N CYS A 16 15.71 18.19 24.93
CA CYS A 16 15.04 18.75 26.09
C CYS A 16 14.75 20.25 25.91
N VAL A 17 15.70 21.02 25.37
CA VAL A 17 15.49 22.45 25.08
C VAL A 17 14.40 22.65 24.03
N ILE A 18 14.40 21.87 22.96
CA ILE A 18 13.33 21.90 21.95
C ILE A 18 11.98 21.54 22.58
N ALA A 19 11.92 20.47 23.38
CA ALA A 19 10.69 20.07 24.07
C ALA A 19 10.18 21.16 25.01
N VAL A 20 11.07 21.77 25.81
CA VAL A 20 10.71 22.90 26.71
C VAL A 20 10.29 24.12 25.91
N ALA A 21 10.94 24.44 24.79
CA ALA A 21 10.56 25.56 23.93
C ALA A 21 9.19 25.33 23.28
N VAL A 22 8.91 24.12 22.78
CA VAL A 22 7.61 23.75 22.17
C VAL A 22 6.51 23.74 23.22
N VAL A 23 6.73 23.10 24.38
CA VAL A 23 5.76 23.08 25.48
C VAL A 23 5.56 24.49 26.04
N GLY A 24 6.62 25.27 26.21
CA GLY A 24 6.54 26.66 26.64
C GLY A 24 5.75 27.52 25.65
N PHE A 25 6.00 27.36 24.35
CA PHE A 25 5.24 28.05 23.30
C PHE A 25 3.76 27.65 23.33
N ALA A 26 3.45 26.36 23.51
CA ALA A 26 2.08 25.84 23.63
C ALA A 26 1.35 26.33 24.89
N VAL A 27 2.01 26.30 26.06
CA VAL A 27 1.42 26.70 27.35
C VAL A 27 1.25 28.22 27.47
N LEU A 28 2.16 28.99 26.85
CA LEU A 28 2.07 30.45 26.81
C LEU A 28 1.12 30.97 25.73
N ASP A 29 0.37 30.05 25.09
CA ASP A 29 -0.60 30.36 24.05
C ASP A 29 0.01 31.22 22.94
N GLY A 30 1.19 30.78 22.47
CA GLY A 30 1.97 31.49 21.47
C GLY A 30 1.10 31.91 20.27
N PRO A 31 1.32 33.12 19.70
CA PRO A 31 0.46 33.65 18.65
C PRO A 31 0.25 32.64 17.52
N GLY A 32 -1.01 32.27 17.27
CA GLY A 32 -1.40 31.31 16.22
C GLY A 32 -1.59 29.85 16.66
N LEU A 33 -1.43 29.51 17.95
CA LEU A 33 -1.66 28.15 18.47
C LEU A 33 -3.12 27.82 18.80
N THR A 34 -3.90 28.78 19.30
CA THR A 34 -5.31 28.58 19.69
C THR A 34 -6.28 29.49 18.94
N ALA A 35 -5.94 30.76 18.75
CA ALA A 35 -6.76 31.72 18.02
C ALA A 35 -6.44 31.69 16.52
N ARG A 36 -7.07 30.79 15.77
CA ARG A 36 -7.16 30.90 14.32
C ARG A 36 -8.21 31.95 13.97
N ASN A 37 -7.76 33.15 13.62
CA ASN A 37 -8.65 34.26 13.22
C ASN A 37 -9.14 34.16 11.76
N GLY A 38 -9.26 32.93 11.22
CA GLY A 38 -9.73 32.65 9.85
C GLY A 38 -11.07 31.91 9.87
N PRO A 39 -11.73 31.74 8.71
CA PRO A 39 -12.90 30.86 8.63
C PRO A 39 -12.51 29.44 9.07
N PRO A 40 -13.42 28.70 9.71
CA PRO A 40 -13.14 27.33 10.14
C PRO A 40 -12.71 26.49 8.94
N ALA A 41 -11.59 25.80 9.08
CA ALA A 41 -11.06 24.89 8.08
C ALA A 41 -11.67 23.50 8.32
N GLU A 42 -12.84 23.28 7.73
CA GLU A 42 -13.58 22.03 7.84
C GLU A 42 -13.20 21.10 6.69
N GLU A 43 -12.72 19.91 7.02
CA GLU A 43 -12.32 18.91 6.04
C GLU A 43 -12.81 17.55 6.55
N LEU A 44 -13.87 17.03 5.94
CA LEU A 44 -14.36 15.68 6.21
C LEU A 44 -13.92 14.75 5.10
N VAL A 45 -13.47 13.57 5.49
CA VAL A 45 -13.15 12.47 4.60
C VAL A 45 -14.10 11.33 4.90
N VAL A 46 -14.77 10.81 3.87
CA VAL A 46 -15.55 9.58 4.01
C VAL A 46 -14.57 8.41 4.03
N GLU A 47 -14.42 7.78 5.19
CA GLU A 47 -13.58 6.61 5.33
C GLU A 47 -14.30 5.37 4.79
N ARG A 48 -15.59 5.19 5.03
CA ARG A 48 -16.30 3.96 4.63
C ARG A 48 -17.72 4.25 4.19
N THR A 49 -18.17 3.54 3.15
CA THR A 49 -19.56 3.52 2.70
C THR A 49 -20.14 2.11 2.90
N VAL A 50 -21.30 2.01 3.53
CA VAL A 50 -22.06 0.76 3.68
C VAL A 50 -23.46 0.98 3.13
N LEU A 51 -23.81 0.21 2.10
CA LEU A 51 -25.12 0.23 1.45
C LEU A 51 -25.95 -0.93 2.01
N GLY A 52 -26.99 -0.57 2.77
CA GLY A 52 -27.99 -1.50 3.30
C GLY A 52 -29.35 -1.23 2.67
N ALA A 53 -30.31 -2.14 2.85
CA ALA A 53 -31.65 -1.96 2.28
C ALA A 53 -32.31 -0.65 2.76
N GLY A 54 -32.44 0.33 1.85
CA GLY A 54 -33.06 1.63 2.13
C GLY A 54 -32.20 2.60 2.96
N SER A 55 -30.90 2.35 3.10
CA SER A 55 -29.99 3.21 3.85
C SER A 55 -28.59 3.28 3.25
N ILE A 56 -28.00 4.46 3.32
CA ILE A 56 -26.59 4.70 3.03
C ILE A 56 -25.92 5.08 4.35
N GLU A 57 -24.95 4.29 4.81
CA GLU A 57 -24.18 4.60 6.02
C GLU A 57 -22.77 5.02 5.65
N LEU A 58 -22.37 6.21 6.09
CA LEU A 58 -21.04 6.76 5.88
C LEU A 58 -20.30 6.83 7.21
N VAL A 59 -19.06 6.35 7.24
CA VAL A 59 -18.12 6.63 8.33
C VAL A 59 -17.30 7.82 7.89
N VAL A 60 -17.48 8.97 8.55
CA VAL A 60 -16.77 10.21 8.23
C VAL A 60 -15.71 10.49 9.29
N ARG A 61 -14.55 11.01 8.87
CA ARG A 61 -13.48 11.48 9.74
C ARG A 61 -13.21 12.96 9.47
N ASN A 62 -13.01 13.72 10.54
CA ASN A 62 -12.52 15.08 10.44
C ASN A 62 -10.99 15.09 10.26
N ALA A 63 -10.56 15.32 9.02
CA ALA A 63 -9.17 15.57 8.66
C ALA A 63 -8.76 17.03 8.94
N GLY A 64 -9.74 17.91 9.11
CA GLY A 64 -9.57 19.31 9.40
C GLY A 64 -9.09 19.58 10.84
N PRO A 65 -8.50 20.76 11.06
CA PRO A 65 -8.06 21.21 12.38
C PRO A 65 -9.22 21.65 13.29
N ASP A 66 -10.34 22.09 12.71
CA ASP A 66 -11.48 22.66 13.43
C ASP A 66 -12.63 21.64 13.54
N PRO A 67 -13.43 21.64 14.62
CA PRO A 67 -14.54 20.71 14.78
C PRO A 67 -15.62 20.96 13.72
N VAL A 68 -16.23 19.88 13.23
CA VAL A 68 -17.24 19.93 12.16
C VAL A 68 -18.58 19.42 12.66
N THR A 69 -19.65 20.13 12.32
CA THR A 69 -21.04 19.72 12.55
C THR A 69 -21.78 19.70 11.22
N LEU A 70 -22.58 18.66 10.96
CA LEU A 70 -23.38 18.57 9.74
C LEU A 70 -24.76 19.21 9.97
N ALA A 71 -25.18 20.05 9.04
CA ALA A 71 -26.50 20.68 9.05
C ALA A 71 -27.49 19.91 8.17
N GLN A 72 -27.05 19.40 7.02
CA GLN A 72 -27.92 18.75 6.04
C GLN A 72 -27.12 17.73 5.22
N VAL A 73 -27.82 16.71 4.70
CA VAL A 73 -27.28 15.78 3.70
C VAL A 73 -28.18 15.79 2.47
N ALA A 74 -27.57 15.74 1.29
CA ALA A 74 -28.25 15.55 0.02
C ALA A 74 -27.67 14.35 -0.73
N VAL A 75 -28.52 13.64 -1.49
CA VAL A 75 -28.16 12.52 -2.36
C VAL A 75 -28.73 12.82 -3.74
N ASN A 76 -27.90 12.94 -4.78
CA ASN A 76 -28.30 13.34 -6.14
C ASN A 76 -29.25 14.55 -6.15
N ASP A 77 -28.82 15.65 -5.51
CA ASP A 77 -29.57 16.91 -5.36
C ASP A 77 -30.85 16.86 -4.51
N ALA A 78 -31.23 15.70 -3.97
CA ALA A 78 -32.38 15.56 -3.08
C ALA A 78 -31.95 15.55 -1.60
N PHE A 79 -32.56 16.40 -0.78
CA PHE A 79 -32.34 16.37 0.66
C PHE A 79 -32.84 15.06 1.26
N ALA A 80 -32.00 14.43 2.08
CA ALA A 80 -32.27 13.16 2.72
C ALA A 80 -32.21 13.29 4.25
N ASP A 81 -33.04 12.52 4.93
CA ASP A 81 -32.99 12.41 6.39
C ASP A 81 -31.72 11.67 6.79
N PHE A 82 -31.01 12.20 7.78
CA PHE A 82 -29.79 11.59 8.31
C PHE A 82 -29.78 11.57 9.84
N ARG A 83 -28.99 10.65 10.39
CA ARG A 83 -28.68 10.57 11.82
C ARG A 83 -27.18 10.41 12.00
N MET A 84 -26.64 11.10 12.99
CA MET A 84 -25.24 10.98 13.36
C MET A 84 -25.08 10.23 14.69
N SER A 85 -24.00 9.47 14.82
CA SER A 85 -23.61 8.89 16.11
C SER A 85 -23.13 9.96 17.10
N GLU A 86 -22.51 11.02 16.60
CA GLU A 86 -21.98 12.14 17.37
C GLU A 86 -22.44 13.45 16.72
N PRO A 87 -22.89 14.46 17.49
CA PRO A 87 -23.38 15.73 16.94
C PRO A 87 -22.24 16.63 16.41
N GLU A 88 -21.03 16.47 16.94
CA GLU A 88 -19.85 17.23 16.55
C GLU A 88 -18.65 16.29 16.37
N ILE A 89 -17.92 16.47 15.27
CA ILE A 89 -16.75 15.67 14.93
C ILE A 89 -15.50 16.51 15.21
N GLY A 90 -14.87 16.29 16.35
CA GLY A 90 -13.60 16.93 16.69
C GLY A 90 -12.46 16.51 15.74
N ARG A 91 -11.32 17.20 15.79
CA ARG A 91 -10.14 16.90 14.97
C ARG A 91 -9.71 15.44 15.10
N LEU A 92 -9.53 14.75 13.97
CA LEU A 92 -9.26 13.31 13.88
C LEU A 92 -10.34 12.43 14.56
N GLY A 93 -11.48 12.98 14.93
CA GLY A 93 -12.66 12.24 15.36
C GLY A 93 -13.36 11.60 14.15
N SER A 94 -14.12 10.55 14.42
CA SER A 94 -14.96 9.89 13.43
C SER A 94 -16.41 9.81 13.92
N ALA A 95 -17.36 9.87 12.99
CA ALA A 95 -18.78 9.66 13.27
C ALA A 95 -19.44 8.81 12.17
N ASN A 96 -20.47 8.07 12.55
CA ASN A 96 -21.33 7.36 11.61
C ASN A 96 -22.49 8.27 11.21
N VAL A 97 -22.67 8.48 9.91
CA VAL A 97 -23.77 9.23 9.29
C VAL A 97 -24.65 8.21 8.58
N ARG A 98 -25.81 7.90 9.17
CA ARG A 98 -26.81 7.03 8.56
C ARG A 98 -27.82 7.89 7.83
N ILE A 99 -27.89 7.72 6.51
CA ILE A 99 -28.80 8.42 5.61
C ILE A 99 -29.93 7.46 5.23
N THR A 100 -31.18 7.87 5.44
CA THR A 100 -32.35 7.10 5.02
C THR A 100 -32.66 7.47 3.57
N TYR A 101 -32.32 6.58 2.64
CA TYR A 101 -32.48 6.82 1.21
C TYR A 101 -32.71 5.50 0.45
N PRO A 102 -33.80 5.38 -0.34
CA PRO A 102 -34.11 4.18 -1.12
C PRO A 102 -33.29 4.14 -2.42
N TRP A 103 -32.01 3.78 -2.31
CA TRP A 103 -31.12 3.63 -3.45
C TRP A 103 -31.48 2.42 -4.32
N VAL A 104 -31.00 2.44 -5.57
CA VAL A 104 -31.21 1.45 -6.62
C VAL A 104 -29.87 0.79 -6.95
N ASP A 105 -29.89 -0.54 -7.07
CA ASP A 105 -28.70 -1.32 -7.42
C ASP A 105 -28.18 -0.93 -8.81
N GLY A 106 -26.87 -0.69 -8.89
CA GLY A 106 -26.16 -0.29 -10.10
C GLY A 106 -26.19 1.21 -10.42
N GLU A 107 -26.89 2.04 -9.63
CA GLU A 107 -26.97 3.49 -9.86
C GLU A 107 -25.80 4.23 -9.20
N ALA A 108 -25.34 5.31 -9.84
CA ALA A 108 -24.33 6.21 -9.27
C ALA A 108 -24.98 7.27 -8.38
N TYR A 109 -24.34 7.60 -7.26
CA TYR A 109 -24.80 8.64 -6.35
C TYR A 109 -23.70 9.63 -6.00
N GLU A 110 -24.06 10.90 -5.88
CA GLU A 110 -23.26 11.92 -5.20
C GLU A 110 -23.94 12.25 -3.87
N VAL A 111 -23.21 12.04 -2.77
CA VAL A 111 -23.64 12.41 -1.43
C VAL A 111 -22.96 13.71 -1.02
N ALA A 112 -23.73 14.78 -0.89
CA ALA A 112 -23.25 16.06 -0.42
C ALA A 112 -23.53 16.23 1.07
N LEU A 113 -22.47 16.32 1.87
CA LEU A 113 -22.51 16.60 3.30
C LEU A 113 -22.35 18.11 3.50
N LEU A 114 -23.43 18.78 3.94
CA LEU A 114 -23.43 20.22 4.19
C LEU A 114 -23.13 20.48 5.67
N THR A 115 -22.10 21.25 5.94
CA THR A 115 -21.72 21.64 7.30
C THR A 115 -22.53 22.83 7.79
N SER A 116 -22.55 23.07 9.11
CA SER A 116 -23.27 24.20 9.70
C SER A 116 -22.70 25.57 9.32
N THR A 117 -21.48 25.62 8.82
CA THR A 117 -20.84 26.85 8.31
C THR A 117 -21.05 27.06 6.82
N GLY A 118 -21.74 26.11 6.15
CA GLY A 118 -22.06 26.17 4.72
C GLY A 118 -21.02 25.51 3.81
N GLY A 119 -20.02 24.82 4.37
CA GLY A 119 -19.11 23.97 3.62
C GLY A 119 -19.82 22.76 3.02
N ILE A 120 -19.36 22.31 1.85
CA ILE A 120 -19.89 21.13 1.17
C ILE A 120 -18.76 20.13 1.00
N VAL A 121 -18.96 18.92 1.53
CA VAL A 121 -18.09 17.78 1.29
C VAL A 121 -18.85 16.79 0.42
N ALA A 122 -18.46 16.69 -0.84
CA ALA A 122 -19.04 15.75 -1.80
C ALA A 122 -18.33 14.39 -1.70
N HIS A 123 -19.12 13.32 -1.74
CA HIS A 123 -18.65 11.94 -1.77
C HIS A 123 -19.36 11.18 -2.87
N GLU A 124 -18.59 10.61 -3.79
CA GLU A 124 -19.15 9.85 -4.90
C GLU A 124 -19.27 8.36 -4.53
N ILE A 125 -20.39 7.77 -4.92
CA ILE A 125 -20.66 6.34 -4.95
C ILE A 125 -20.84 5.98 -6.42
N PRO A 126 -19.77 5.60 -7.14
CA PRO A 126 -19.81 5.44 -8.59
C PRO A 126 -20.81 4.36 -9.05
N VAL A 127 -20.98 3.31 -8.24
CA VAL A 127 -21.96 2.23 -8.47
C VAL A 127 -22.45 1.73 -7.12
N ALA A 128 -23.75 1.89 -6.84
CA ALA A 128 -24.35 1.38 -5.62
C ALA A 128 -24.60 -0.13 -5.70
N VAL A 129 -24.00 -0.89 -4.80
CA VAL A 129 -24.22 -2.33 -4.66
C VAL A 129 -24.39 -2.66 -3.18
N LEU A 130 -25.29 -3.59 -2.86
CA LEU A 130 -25.49 -4.04 -1.48
C LEU A 130 -24.16 -4.49 -0.86
N THR A 131 -23.79 -3.91 0.28
CA THR A 131 -22.54 -4.29 0.94
C THR A 131 -22.62 -5.75 1.43
N PRO A 132 -21.67 -6.62 1.04
CA PRO A 132 -21.71 -8.04 1.40
C PRO A 132 -21.67 -8.32 2.91
N ASP A 133 -22.27 -9.44 3.33
CA ASP A 133 -22.16 -9.96 4.71
C ASP A 133 -20.70 -10.34 5.04
N PRO A 134 -20.15 -9.98 6.23
CA PRO A 134 -18.73 -10.17 6.54
C PRO A 134 -18.24 -11.62 6.48
N SER A 135 -19.12 -12.60 6.72
CA SER A 135 -18.74 -14.01 6.83
C SER A 135 -18.32 -14.64 5.49
N GLY A 136 -19.10 -14.41 4.43
CA GLY A 136 -18.76 -14.83 3.07
C GLY A 136 -17.66 -13.98 2.45
N PHE A 137 -17.59 -12.70 2.85
CA PHE A 137 -16.64 -11.73 2.32
C PHE A 137 -15.19 -12.06 2.70
N ILE A 138 -14.92 -12.48 3.95
CA ILE A 138 -13.57 -12.91 4.38
C ILE A 138 -13.06 -14.10 3.57
N GLY A 139 -13.94 -15.08 3.30
CA GLY A 139 -13.61 -16.25 2.49
C GLY A 139 -13.30 -15.88 1.04
N LEU A 140 -14.08 -14.97 0.45
CA LEU A 140 -13.82 -14.43 -0.88
C LEU A 140 -12.47 -13.70 -0.95
N MET A 141 -12.16 -12.85 0.04
CA MET A 141 -10.88 -12.14 0.08
C MET A 141 -9.68 -13.09 0.21
N ALA A 142 -9.82 -14.16 0.99
CA ALA A 142 -8.79 -15.20 1.06
C ALA A 142 -8.59 -15.91 -0.27
N LEU A 143 -9.70 -16.20 -0.97
CA LEU A 143 -9.68 -16.81 -2.28
C LEU A 143 -9.01 -15.90 -3.32
N LEU A 144 -9.40 -14.63 -3.38
CA LEU A 144 -8.81 -13.65 -4.30
C LEU A 144 -7.32 -13.43 -4.02
N GLY A 145 -6.94 -13.23 -2.76
CA GLY A 145 -5.52 -13.13 -2.37
C GLY A 145 -4.71 -14.38 -2.74
N THR A 146 -5.33 -15.56 -2.69
CA THR A 146 -4.69 -16.81 -3.16
C THR A 146 -4.53 -16.84 -4.68
N TYR A 147 -5.54 -16.42 -5.44
CA TYR A 147 -5.51 -16.36 -6.90
C TYR A 147 -4.57 -15.29 -7.46
N VAL A 148 -4.31 -14.24 -6.69
CA VAL A 148 -3.45 -13.12 -7.10
C VAL A 148 -2.02 -13.28 -6.60
N GLY A 149 -1.84 -13.63 -5.32
CA GLY A 149 -0.51 -13.77 -4.73
C GLY A 149 0.05 -15.18 -4.86
N VAL A 150 -0.59 -16.14 -4.20
CA VAL A 150 -0.01 -17.48 -3.98
C VAL A 150 0.12 -18.29 -5.27
N ILE A 151 -0.96 -18.41 -6.04
CA ILE A 151 -1.00 -19.26 -7.24
C ILE A 151 -0.06 -18.70 -8.33
N PRO A 152 -0.11 -17.42 -8.70
CA PRO A 152 0.73 -16.88 -9.76
C PRO A 152 2.21 -16.94 -9.41
N VAL A 153 2.59 -16.56 -8.18
CA VAL A 153 3.97 -16.70 -7.71
C VAL A 153 4.42 -18.16 -7.83
N ALA A 154 3.61 -19.12 -7.37
CA ALA A 154 3.93 -20.53 -7.49
C ALA A 154 4.10 -20.97 -8.95
N ILE A 155 3.22 -20.52 -9.86
CA ILE A 155 3.34 -20.79 -11.31
C ILE A 155 4.66 -20.24 -11.85
N GLY A 156 5.05 -19.02 -11.47
CA GLY A 156 6.35 -18.44 -11.84
C GLY A 156 7.53 -19.28 -11.35
N MET A 157 7.45 -19.76 -10.10
CA MET A 157 8.50 -20.61 -9.51
C MET A 157 8.64 -21.98 -10.19
N LEU A 158 7.59 -22.49 -10.85
CA LEU A 158 7.64 -23.75 -11.62
C LEU A 158 8.61 -23.67 -12.81
N TRP A 159 9.07 -22.48 -13.20
CA TRP A 159 10.07 -22.30 -14.26
C TRP A 159 11.50 -22.64 -13.82
N LEU A 160 11.73 -22.91 -12.52
CA LEU A 160 13.06 -23.25 -11.99
C LEU A 160 13.78 -24.38 -12.77
N PRO A 161 13.15 -25.53 -13.13
CA PRO A 161 13.83 -26.59 -13.87
C PRO A 161 14.30 -26.14 -15.26
N TRP A 162 13.57 -25.22 -15.90
CA TRP A 162 13.96 -24.62 -17.16
C TRP A 162 15.14 -23.66 -16.94
N LEU A 163 15.04 -22.79 -15.93
CA LEU A 163 16.09 -21.82 -15.57
C LEU A 163 17.45 -22.48 -15.33
N ARG A 164 17.46 -23.68 -14.74
CA ARG A 164 18.66 -24.51 -14.52
C ARG A 164 19.40 -24.95 -15.78
N ARG A 165 18.76 -24.90 -16.94
CA ARG A 165 19.30 -25.38 -18.23
C ARG A 165 19.68 -24.25 -19.17
N VAL A 166 19.35 -23.02 -18.80
CA VAL A 166 19.49 -21.83 -19.65
C VAL A 166 20.89 -21.24 -19.50
N PRO A 167 21.52 -20.76 -20.59
CA PRO A 167 22.86 -20.16 -20.51
C PRO A 167 22.88 -18.90 -19.60
N PRO A 168 24.03 -18.59 -18.95
CA PRO A 168 24.13 -17.44 -18.04
C PRO A 168 23.82 -16.08 -18.67
N GLY A 169 23.96 -15.94 -19.99
CA GLY A 169 23.59 -14.72 -20.72
C GLY A 169 22.07 -14.48 -20.74
N TRP A 170 21.29 -15.55 -20.88
CA TRP A 170 19.83 -15.50 -20.85
C TRP A 170 19.31 -15.28 -19.42
N ILE A 171 19.95 -15.86 -18.40
CA ILE A 171 19.64 -15.55 -17.00
C ILE A 171 19.82 -14.06 -16.75
N ARG A 172 20.92 -13.45 -17.21
CA ARG A 172 21.13 -12.00 -17.12
C ARG A 172 20.04 -11.18 -17.82
N ALA A 173 19.63 -11.58 -19.03
CA ALA A 173 18.57 -10.91 -19.77
C ALA A 173 17.22 -11.01 -19.03
N LEU A 174 16.88 -12.19 -18.50
CA LEU A 174 15.67 -12.39 -17.70
C LEU A 174 15.70 -11.58 -16.40
N MET A 175 16.83 -11.53 -15.70
CA MET A 175 16.97 -10.72 -14.50
C MET A 175 16.85 -9.22 -14.80
N ALA A 176 17.39 -8.76 -15.92
CA ALA A 176 17.20 -7.38 -16.38
C ALA A 176 15.72 -7.09 -16.69
N LEU A 177 15.03 -8.02 -17.36
CA LEU A 177 13.58 -7.95 -17.59
C LEU A 177 12.82 -7.83 -16.27
N THR A 178 13.11 -8.69 -15.31
CA THR A 178 12.51 -8.68 -13.97
C THR A 178 12.75 -7.35 -13.24
N ILE A 179 13.96 -6.80 -13.28
CA ILE A 179 14.24 -5.48 -12.69
C ILE A 179 13.37 -4.40 -13.36
N GLY A 180 13.19 -4.46 -14.68
CA GLY A 180 12.31 -3.55 -15.41
C GLY A 180 10.85 -3.65 -14.98
N LEU A 181 10.33 -4.88 -14.86
CA LEU A 181 8.97 -5.14 -14.38
C LEU A 181 8.78 -4.56 -12.96
N LEU A 182 9.69 -4.89 -12.03
CA LEU A 182 9.69 -4.38 -10.66
C LEU A 182 9.82 -2.85 -10.59
N ALA A 183 10.65 -2.25 -11.44
CA ALA A 183 10.82 -0.80 -11.46
C ALA A 183 9.53 -0.08 -11.87
N TRP A 184 8.81 -0.61 -12.86
CA TRP A 184 7.50 -0.08 -13.23
C TRP A 184 6.49 -0.23 -12.08
N LEU A 185 6.45 -1.39 -11.43
CA LEU A 185 5.56 -1.63 -10.29
C LEU A 185 5.81 -0.69 -9.12
N ALA A 186 7.08 -0.40 -8.83
CA ALA A 186 7.43 0.58 -7.80
C ALA A 186 6.97 1.99 -8.15
N ILE A 187 6.97 2.37 -9.44
CA ILE A 187 6.45 3.66 -9.91
C ILE A 187 4.93 3.69 -9.74
N ASP A 188 4.24 2.66 -10.24
CA ASP A 188 2.79 2.56 -10.22
C ASP A 188 2.23 2.60 -8.80
N ALA A 189 2.75 1.74 -7.91
CA ALA A 189 2.37 1.71 -6.50
C ALA A 189 2.69 3.03 -5.75
N ALA A 190 3.74 3.74 -6.16
CA ALA A 190 4.06 5.05 -5.59
C ALA A 190 3.04 6.11 -6.01
N LEU A 191 2.64 6.12 -7.30
CA LEU A 191 1.62 7.03 -7.82
C LEU A 191 0.27 6.78 -7.15
N GLU A 192 -0.17 5.52 -7.11
CA GLU A 192 -1.41 5.12 -6.44
C GLU A 192 -1.38 5.48 -4.94
N GLY A 193 -0.27 5.18 -4.25
CA GLY A 193 -0.11 5.54 -2.85
C GLY A 193 -0.22 7.04 -2.61
N MET A 194 0.35 7.87 -3.50
CA MET A 194 0.25 9.33 -3.40
C MET A 194 -1.17 9.83 -3.66
N GLU A 195 -1.88 9.24 -4.62
CA GLU A 195 -3.29 9.57 -4.91
C GLU A 195 -4.18 9.27 -3.70
N VAL A 196 -4.08 8.06 -3.14
CA VAL A 196 -4.81 7.65 -1.93
C VAL A 196 -4.46 8.56 -0.74
N ALA A 197 -3.18 8.93 -0.59
CA ALA A 197 -2.76 9.80 0.49
C ALA A 197 -3.31 11.23 0.36
N ASN A 198 -3.36 11.75 -0.86
CA ASN A 198 -3.90 13.08 -1.12
C ASN A 198 -5.43 13.11 -1.01
N ALA A 199 -6.11 12.00 -1.24
CA ALA A 199 -7.56 11.89 -1.12
C ALA A 199 -8.06 11.88 0.33
N GLY A 200 -7.25 11.44 1.31
CA GLY A 200 -7.76 11.32 2.68
C GLY A 200 -6.76 11.17 3.82
N ALA A 201 -5.45 11.39 3.58
CA ALA A 201 -4.42 11.32 4.60
C ALA A 201 -3.74 12.67 4.89
N GLY A 202 -4.29 13.79 4.40
CA GLY A 202 -3.71 15.14 4.56
C GLY A 202 -3.36 15.48 6.00
N ALA A 203 -4.26 15.20 6.95
CA ALA A 203 -4.07 15.43 8.38
C ALA A 203 -2.84 14.71 8.98
N LEU A 204 -2.40 13.61 8.36
CA LEU A 204 -1.28 12.77 8.79
C LEU A 204 -0.03 12.93 7.90
N GLY A 205 -0.02 13.94 7.03
CA GLY A 205 1.14 14.28 6.19
C GLY A 205 1.03 13.85 4.73
N GLY A 206 -0.14 13.36 4.28
CA GLY A 206 -0.44 13.07 2.87
C GLY A 206 0.62 12.20 2.20
N ALA A 207 1.11 12.62 1.03
CA ALA A 207 2.15 11.92 0.27
C ALA A 207 3.43 11.62 1.09
N GLY A 208 3.71 12.38 2.15
CA GLY A 208 4.82 12.09 3.07
C GLY A 208 4.72 10.71 3.73
N LEU A 209 3.50 10.22 3.96
CA LEU A 209 3.27 8.92 4.57
C LEU A 209 3.71 7.75 3.66
N VAL A 210 3.50 7.88 2.35
CA VAL A 210 4.00 6.94 1.34
C VAL A 210 5.53 6.91 1.36
N GLY A 211 6.16 8.10 1.39
CA GLY A 211 7.61 8.23 1.47
C GLY A 211 8.20 7.64 2.74
N ILE A 212 7.56 7.86 3.90
CA ILE A 212 7.95 7.27 5.18
C ILE A 212 7.85 5.74 5.11
N GLY A 213 6.76 5.20 4.57
CA GLY A 213 6.61 3.76 4.34
C GLY A 213 7.73 3.20 3.48
N ALA A 214 8.00 3.83 2.33
CA ALA A 214 9.05 3.38 1.41
C ALA A 214 10.43 3.38 2.06
N ILE A 215 10.79 4.47 2.74
CA ILE A 215 12.08 4.58 3.44
C ILE A 215 12.16 3.54 4.56
N ALA A 216 11.11 3.37 5.36
CA ALA A 216 11.08 2.42 6.46
C ALA A 216 11.27 0.98 5.96
N ALA A 217 10.51 0.54 4.97
CA ALA A 217 10.63 -0.80 4.41
C ALA A 217 12.02 -1.03 3.82
N TYR A 218 12.51 -0.08 3.02
CA TYR A 218 13.84 -0.16 2.42
C TYR A 218 14.95 -0.31 3.48
N LEU A 219 14.93 0.53 4.52
CA LEU A 219 15.94 0.52 5.59
C LEU A 219 15.85 -0.74 6.45
N VAL A 220 14.65 -1.19 6.81
CA VAL A 220 14.44 -2.41 7.58
C VAL A 220 14.96 -3.62 6.81
N LEU A 221 14.57 -3.78 5.54
CA LEU A 221 15.03 -4.90 4.72
C LEU A 221 16.54 -4.85 4.47
N SER A 222 17.10 -3.67 4.23
CA SER A 222 18.55 -3.48 4.11
C SER A 222 19.30 -3.81 5.41
N GLY A 223 18.74 -3.42 6.56
CA GLY A 223 19.27 -3.74 7.88
C GLY A 223 19.24 -5.25 8.15
N VAL A 224 18.12 -5.89 7.85
CA VAL A 224 17.94 -7.36 7.96
C VAL A 224 18.92 -8.08 7.03
N GLN A 225 19.06 -7.61 5.78
CA GLN A 225 20.07 -8.13 4.84
C GLN A 225 21.48 -8.03 5.42
N ASN A 226 21.90 -6.86 5.87
CA ASN A 226 23.24 -6.65 6.41
C ASN A 226 23.51 -7.49 7.66
N TRP A 227 22.55 -7.57 8.57
CA TRP A 227 22.63 -8.39 9.77
C TRP A 227 22.76 -9.89 9.44
N MET A 228 21.98 -10.38 8.48
CA MET A 228 22.12 -11.77 8.06
C MET A 228 23.44 -12.00 7.30
N SER A 229 24.04 -10.98 6.66
CA SER A 229 25.31 -11.10 5.91
C SER A 229 26.51 -11.23 6.83
N ALA A 230 26.41 -10.74 8.04
CA ALA A 230 27.44 -10.89 9.06
C ALA A 230 27.50 -12.31 9.66
N ARG A 231 26.54 -13.21 9.35
CA ARG A 231 26.46 -14.56 9.92
C ARG A 231 27.09 -15.61 9.00
N PRO A 232 28.14 -16.34 9.43
CA PRO A 232 28.72 -17.44 8.66
C PRO A 232 27.75 -18.63 8.53
N GLY A 233 27.71 -19.29 7.35
CA GLY A 233 27.16 -20.64 7.20
C GLY A 233 25.80 -20.82 6.50
N GLN A 234 25.16 -19.77 5.96
CA GLN A 234 23.96 -19.91 5.11
C GLN A 234 24.30 -19.78 3.62
N THR A 235 23.72 -20.64 2.79
CA THR A 235 23.88 -20.64 1.33
C THR A 235 23.40 -19.32 0.73
N GLY A 236 24.25 -18.66 -0.06
CA GLY A 236 24.00 -17.31 -0.58
C GLY A 236 22.74 -17.21 -1.43
N GLY A 237 22.47 -18.20 -2.28
CA GLY A 237 21.31 -18.23 -3.17
C GLY A 237 19.98 -18.29 -2.43
N TYR A 238 19.77 -19.30 -1.57
CA TYR A 238 18.52 -19.42 -0.81
C TYR A 238 18.21 -18.19 0.05
N ARG A 239 19.25 -17.60 0.64
CA ARG A 239 19.09 -16.42 1.48
C ARG A 239 18.70 -15.19 0.67
N LEU A 240 19.30 -15.01 -0.52
CA LEU A 240 18.89 -13.99 -1.47
C LEU A 240 17.44 -14.22 -1.91
N SER A 241 17.06 -15.45 -2.26
CA SER A 241 15.67 -15.80 -2.57
C SER A 241 14.71 -15.48 -1.43
N LEU A 242 15.07 -15.73 -0.18
CA LEU A 242 14.22 -15.40 0.98
C LEU A 242 14.02 -13.90 1.13
N LEU A 243 15.10 -13.12 0.98
CA LEU A 243 15.03 -11.66 1.01
C LEU A 243 14.15 -11.12 -0.13
N VAL A 244 14.30 -11.67 -1.33
CA VAL A 244 13.45 -11.36 -2.49
C VAL A 244 11.99 -11.72 -2.21
N SER A 245 11.72 -12.91 -1.67
CA SER A 245 10.37 -13.34 -1.29
C SER A 245 9.73 -12.44 -0.24
N VAL A 246 10.49 -11.99 0.77
CA VAL A 246 9.96 -11.06 1.79
C VAL A 246 9.65 -9.70 1.18
N GLY A 247 10.53 -9.18 0.32
CA GLY A 247 10.30 -7.90 -0.34
C GLY A 247 9.07 -7.93 -1.27
N ILE A 248 8.96 -8.97 -2.08
CA ILE A 248 7.78 -9.24 -2.91
C ILE A 248 6.53 -9.43 -2.04
N GLY A 249 6.63 -10.16 -0.94
CA GLY A 249 5.52 -10.33 0.00
C GLY A 249 5.01 -9.01 0.56
N LEU A 250 5.89 -8.06 0.90
CA LEU A 250 5.49 -6.73 1.33
C LEU A 250 4.81 -5.92 0.22
N HIS A 251 5.18 -6.12 -1.04
CA HIS A 251 4.49 -5.53 -2.18
C HIS A 251 3.09 -6.14 -2.37
N ASN A 252 3.00 -7.47 -2.38
CA ASN A 252 1.75 -8.22 -2.56
C ASN A 252 0.74 -7.94 -1.43
N LEU A 253 1.21 -7.56 -0.24
CA LEU A 253 0.36 -7.03 0.83
C LEU A 253 -0.43 -5.78 0.37
N GLY A 254 0.21 -4.88 -0.37
CA GLY A 254 -0.41 -3.68 -0.94
C GLY A 254 -1.44 -4.01 -2.02
N GLU A 255 -1.11 -4.92 -2.93
CA GLU A 255 -2.04 -5.40 -3.97
C GLU A 255 -3.30 -6.04 -3.37
N GLY A 256 -3.10 -6.91 -2.38
CA GLY A 256 -4.19 -7.49 -1.63
C GLY A 256 -5.07 -6.39 -1.05
N LEU A 257 -4.47 -5.37 -0.44
CA LEU A 257 -5.21 -4.25 0.14
C LEU A 257 -6.01 -3.47 -0.90
N ALA A 258 -5.45 -3.21 -2.08
CA ALA A 258 -6.17 -2.57 -3.19
C ALA A 258 -7.39 -3.40 -3.62
N ILE A 259 -7.23 -4.72 -3.79
CA ILE A 259 -8.34 -5.64 -4.10
C ILE A 259 -9.40 -5.60 -2.99
N GLY A 260 -8.98 -5.76 -1.73
CA GLY A 260 -9.89 -5.76 -0.59
C GLY A 260 -10.71 -4.47 -0.51
N SER A 261 -10.06 -3.33 -0.72
CA SER A 261 -10.69 -2.01 -0.71
C SER A 261 -11.68 -1.85 -1.87
N ALA A 262 -11.29 -2.21 -3.10
CA ALA A 262 -12.17 -2.12 -4.28
C ALA A 262 -13.43 -2.98 -4.11
N TYR A 263 -13.30 -4.20 -3.61
CA TYR A 263 -14.44 -5.06 -3.33
C TYR A 263 -15.30 -4.58 -2.15
N ALA A 264 -14.70 -3.94 -1.14
CA ALA A 264 -15.44 -3.42 0.01
C ALA A 264 -16.36 -2.25 -0.37
N VAL A 265 -15.98 -1.46 -1.37
CA VAL A 265 -16.79 -0.35 -1.90
C VAL A 265 -17.66 -0.76 -3.09
N GLY A 266 -17.71 -2.06 -3.44
CA GLY A 266 -18.55 -2.57 -4.52
C GLY A 266 -18.02 -2.28 -5.93
N ALA A 267 -16.79 -1.80 -6.08
CA ALA A 267 -16.15 -1.54 -7.37
C ALA A 267 -15.67 -2.84 -8.04
N LEU A 268 -16.61 -3.72 -8.38
CA LEU A 268 -16.33 -5.08 -8.87
C LEU A 268 -15.53 -5.11 -10.18
N ALA A 269 -15.81 -4.18 -11.10
CA ALA A 269 -15.06 -4.08 -12.36
C ALA A 269 -13.59 -3.71 -12.11
N LEU A 270 -13.34 -2.70 -11.27
CA LEU A 270 -12.00 -2.32 -10.84
C LEU A 270 -11.31 -3.50 -10.14
N GLY A 271 -11.99 -4.14 -9.19
CA GLY A 271 -11.48 -5.32 -8.49
C GLY A 271 -11.10 -6.47 -9.43
N ALA A 272 -11.90 -6.74 -10.47
CA ALA A 272 -11.60 -7.78 -11.45
C ALA A 272 -10.40 -7.43 -12.34
N THR A 273 -10.31 -6.17 -12.78
CA THR A 273 -9.15 -5.62 -13.50
C THR A 273 -7.88 -5.75 -12.67
N LEU A 274 -7.92 -5.34 -11.39
CA LEU A 274 -6.81 -5.48 -10.45
C LEU A 274 -6.39 -6.94 -10.27
N VAL A 275 -7.34 -7.85 -10.05
CA VAL A 275 -7.05 -9.29 -9.90
C VAL A 275 -6.35 -9.86 -11.15
N ALA A 276 -6.84 -9.50 -12.34
CA ALA A 276 -6.26 -9.99 -13.60
C ALA A 276 -4.86 -9.42 -13.84
N GLY A 277 -4.72 -8.09 -13.71
CA GLY A 277 -3.43 -7.40 -13.83
C GLY A 277 -2.43 -7.97 -12.83
N PHE A 278 -2.84 -8.11 -11.57
CA PHE A 278 -1.98 -8.57 -10.50
C PHE A 278 -1.54 -10.03 -10.63
N ALA A 279 -2.44 -10.91 -11.09
CA ALA A 279 -2.08 -12.30 -11.35
C ALA A 279 -1.02 -12.44 -12.47
N ILE A 280 -1.07 -11.58 -13.50
CA ILE A 280 -0.15 -11.68 -14.63
C ILE A 280 1.28 -11.35 -14.19
N HIS A 281 1.51 -10.23 -13.51
CA HIS A 281 2.88 -9.86 -13.10
C HIS A 281 3.40 -10.67 -11.91
N ASN A 282 2.56 -11.10 -10.96
CA ASN A 282 2.99 -12.00 -9.87
C ASN A 282 3.53 -13.34 -10.39
N THR A 283 3.09 -13.76 -11.58
CA THR A 283 3.71 -14.90 -12.28
C THR A 283 5.17 -14.62 -12.64
N THR A 284 5.51 -13.40 -13.03
CA THR A 284 6.90 -13.02 -13.37
C THR A 284 7.79 -12.87 -12.12
N GLU A 285 7.21 -12.53 -10.98
CA GLU A 285 7.92 -12.41 -9.70
C GLU A 285 8.42 -13.77 -9.18
N GLY A 286 7.68 -14.84 -9.46
CA GLY A 286 8.12 -16.21 -9.14
C GLY A 286 9.47 -16.57 -9.76
N LEU A 287 9.79 -16.02 -10.95
CA LEU A 287 11.11 -16.16 -11.59
C LEU A 287 12.21 -15.44 -10.79
N ALA A 288 11.92 -14.23 -10.30
CA ALA A 288 12.83 -13.42 -9.48
C ALA A 288 13.24 -14.18 -8.20
N ILE A 289 12.28 -14.87 -7.59
CA ILE A 289 12.49 -15.65 -6.37
C ILE A 289 13.39 -16.86 -6.63
N VAL A 290 13.18 -17.59 -7.73
CA VAL A 290 13.92 -18.85 -7.98
C VAL A 290 15.24 -18.67 -8.72
N ALA A 291 15.48 -17.51 -9.34
CA ALA A 291 16.72 -17.23 -10.04
C ALA A 291 17.99 -17.33 -9.17
N PRO A 292 18.04 -16.77 -7.94
CA PRO A 292 19.20 -16.93 -7.06
C PRO A 292 19.53 -18.37 -6.66
N VAL A 293 18.54 -19.27 -6.70
CA VAL A 293 18.69 -20.68 -6.33
C VAL A 293 18.75 -21.62 -7.53
N SER A 294 18.85 -21.10 -8.76
CA SER A 294 18.95 -21.95 -9.94
C SER A 294 20.23 -22.79 -9.92
N GLU A 295 21.34 -22.24 -9.44
CA GLU A 295 22.63 -22.93 -9.38
C GLU A 295 22.80 -23.81 -8.13
N GLU A 296 21.86 -23.76 -7.18
CA GLU A 296 21.91 -24.48 -5.92
C GLU A 296 20.90 -25.66 -5.88
N ARG A 297 21.21 -26.68 -5.08
CA ARG A 297 20.24 -27.74 -4.75
C ARG A 297 19.25 -27.20 -3.71
N THR A 298 17.99 -27.09 -4.10
CA THR A 298 16.88 -26.68 -3.24
C THR A 298 15.89 -27.81 -3.02
N THR A 299 15.37 -27.92 -1.80
CA THR A 299 14.30 -28.87 -1.48
C THR A 299 12.94 -28.28 -1.86
N PRO A 300 11.95 -29.11 -2.25
CA PRO A 300 10.60 -28.62 -2.56
C PRO A 300 9.96 -27.83 -1.41
N PHE A 301 10.18 -28.24 -0.16
CA PHE A 301 9.67 -27.53 1.01
C PHE A 301 10.19 -26.09 1.11
N ARG A 302 11.47 -25.87 0.80
CA ARG A 302 12.06 -24.51 0.75
C ARG A 302 11.41 -23.66 -0.33
N LEU A 303 11.11 -24.23 -1.49
CA LEU A 303 10.41 -23.52 -2.57
C LEU A 303 8.97 -23.17 -2.18
N ILE A 304 8.23 -24.10 -1.59
CA ILE A 304 6.88 -23.84 -1.07
C ILE A 304 6.91 -22.71 -0.04
N PHE A 305 7.87 -22.74 0.89
CA PHE A 305 8.03 -21.69 1.89
C PHE A 305 8.30 -20.33 1.25
N LEU A 306 9.23 -20.23 0.29
CA LEU A 306 9.52 -18.99 -0.42
C LEU A 306 8.30 -18.45 -1.17
N GLY A 307 7.53 -19.32 -1.83
CA GLY A 307 6.29 -18.95 -2.52
C GLY A 307 5.22 -18.46 -1.57
N LEU A 308 5.05 -19.10 -0.40
CA LEU A 308 4.09 -18.66 0.62
C LEU A 308 4.49 -17.34 1.27
N VAL A 309 5.79 -17.10 1.48
CA VAL A 309 6.29 -15.82 2.02
C VAL A 309 6.03 -14.68 1.03
N ALA A 310 6.15 -14.93 -0.26
CA ALA A 310 5.91 -13.94 -1.32
C ALA A 310 4.42 -13.75 -1.65
N GLY A 311 3.64 -14.82 -1.79
CA GLY A 311 2.24 -14.74 -2.21
C GLY A 311 1.23 -14.65 -1.07
N GLY A 312 1.53 -15.25 0.09
CA GLY A 312 0.63 -15.28 1.24
C GLY A 312 0.21 -13.91 1.78
N PRO A 313 1.10 -12.90 1.84
CA PRO A 313 0.72 -11.55 2.27
C PRO A 313 -0.40 -10.90 1.46
N ALA A 314 -0.63 -11.28 0.19
CA ALA A 314 -1.78 -10.78 -0.58
C ALA A 314 -3.12 -11.13 0.08
N ILE A 315 -3.21 -12.28 0.75
CA ILE A 315 -4.41 -12.67 1.50
C ILE A 315 -4.62 -11.73 2.71
N LEU A 316 -3.54 -11.45 3.44
CA LEU A 316 -3.59 -10.52 4.57
C LEU A 316 -3.95 -9.11 4.09
N GLY A 317 -3.40 -8.70 2.95
CA GLY A 317 -3.72 -7.44 2.29
C GLY A 317 -5.21 -7.36 1.97
N ALA A 318 -5.76 -8.39 1.31
CA ALA A 318 -7.17 -8.44 0.95
C ALA A 318 -8.09 -8.38 2.16
N TRP A 319 -7.76 -9.08 3.25
CA TRP A 319 -8.50 -8.93 4.50
C TRP A 319 -8.38 -7.55 5.11
N LEU A 320 -7.19 -6.96 5.11
CA LEU A 320 -6.99 -5.62 5.62
C LEU A 320 -7.78 -4.61 4.79
N GLY A 321 -7.63 -4.56 3.47
CA GLY A 321 -8.37 -3.66 2.59
C GLY A 321 -9.89 -3.85 2.65
N ALA A 322 -10.34 -5.08 2.89
CA ALA A 322 -11.75 -5.37 3.13
C ALA A 322 -12.26 -4.85 4.48
N ALA A 323 -11.42 -4.89 5.52
CA ALA A 323 -11.78 -4.51 6.88
C ALA A 323 -11.53 -3.03 7.21
N THR A 324 -10.56 -2.40 6.53
CA THR A 324 -10.13 -1.01 6.74
C THR A 324 -10.16 -0.25 5.44
N THR A 325 -10.78 0.92 5.49
CA THR A 325 -10.85 1.86 4.38
C THR A 325 -10.17 3.19 4.75
N GLN A 326 -9.27 3.15 5.75
CA GLN A 326 -8.48 4.30 6.18
C GLN A 326 -7.42 4.65 5.12
N PRO A 327 -7.53 5.81 4.44
CA PRO A 327 -6.61 6.16 3.36
C PRO A 327 -5.15 6.28 3.82
N ALA A 328 -4.94 6.73 5.07
CA ALA A 328 -3.60 6.81 5.66
C ALA A 328 -2.93 5.43 5.80
N LEU A 329 -3.66 4.42 6.26
CA LEU A 329 -3.10 3.08 6.38
C LEU A 329 -2.81 2.48 5.00
N ALA A 330 -3.72 2.67 4.04
CA ALA A 330 -3.53 2.24 2.65
C ALA A 330 -2.27 2.87 2.04
N ALA A 331 -2.13 4.19 2.14
CA ALA A 331 -0.96 4.94 1.65
C ALA A 331 0.35 4.48 2.30
N LEU A 332 0.34 4.22 3.62
CA LEU A 332 1.52 3.70 4.33
C LEU A 332 1.91 2.31 3.81
N LEU A 333 0.94 1.41 3.65
CA LEU A 333 1.18 0.02 3.21
C LEU A 333 1.65 -0.05 1.75
N LEU A 334 1.06 0.76 0.86
CA LEU A 334 1.55 0.94 -0.52
C LEU A 334 2.99 1.47 -0.52
N GLY A 335 3.27 2.49 0.31
CA GLY A 335 4.62 3.00 0.52
C GLY A 335 5.61 1.90 0.97
N LEU A 336 5.24 1.06 1.94
CA LEU A 336 6.08 -0.08 2.35
C LEU A 336 6.38 -1.01 1.17
N GLY A 337 5.40 -1.28 0.31
CA GLY A 337 5.58 -2.07 -0.92
C GLY A 337 6.60 -1.45 -1.87
N VAL A 338 6.50 -0.15 -2.15
CA VAL A 338 7.46 0.60 -2.99
C VAL A 338 8.88 0.48 -2.45
N GLY A 339 9.06 0.69 -1.14
CA GLY A 339 10.36 0.56 -0.48
C GLY A 339 10.93 -0.85 -0.55
N ALA A 340 10.06 -1.85 -0.40
CA ALA A 340 10.42 -3.25 -0.49
C ALA A 340 10.90 -3.64 -1.89
N ILE A 341 10.17 -3.23 -2.93
CA ILE A 341 10.57 -3.46 -4.33
C ILE A 341 11.89 -2.78 -4.65
N ALA A 342 12.06 -1.51 -4.25
CA ALA A 342 13.30 -0.79 -4.47
C ALA A 342 14.50 -1.53 -3.86
N GLN A 343 14.31 -2.11 -2.68
CA GLN A 343 15.31 -2.90 -2.01
C GLN A 343 15.59 -4.23 -2.74
N VAL A 344 14.56 -4.92 -3.25
CA VAL A 344 14.71 -6.12 -4.09
C VAL A 344 15.47 -5.82 -5.37
N ILE A 345 15.16 -4.73 -6.07
CA ILE A 345 15.88 -4.31 -7.30
C ILE A 345 17.38 -4.16 -7.03
N LEU A 346 17.76 -3.52 -5.92
CA LEU A 346 19.17 -3.39 -5.55
C LEU A 346 19.83 -4.74 -5.27
N GLN A 347 19.10 -5.70 -4.71
CA GLN A 347 19.62 -7.05 -4.49
C GLN A 347 19.81 -7.85 -5.78
N LEU A 348 18.97 -7.62 -6.79
CA LEU A 348 19.06 -8.31 -8.09
C LEU A 348 20.10 -7.66 -9.03
N THR A 349 20.44 -6.39 -8.78
CA THR A 349 21.40 -5.60 -9.59
C THR A 349 22.74 -6.31 -9.85
N PRO A 350 23.39 -6.97 -8.86
CA PRO A 350 24.64 -7.71 -9.09
C PRO A 350 24.50 -8.84 -10.12
N SER A 351 23.37 -9.53 -10.15
CA SER A 351 23.10 -10.65 -11.06
C SER A 351 22.94 -10.23 -12.53
N VAL A 352 22.78 -8.94 -12.78
CA VAL A 352 22.61 -8.38 -14.14
C VAL A 352 23.91 -7.81 -14.72
N ARG A 353 24.96 -7.62 -13.91
CA ARG A 353 26.22 -7.03 -14.38
C ARG A 353 26.88 -7.89 -15.45
N ASP A 354 27.53 -7.25 -16.42
CA ASP A 354 28.32 -7.94 -17.44
C ASP A 354 29.65 -8.48 -16.88
N GLY A 355 30.44 -9.17 -17.71
CA GLY A 355 31.73 -9.73 -17.29
C GLY A 355 32.77 -8.68 -16.87
N GLY A 356 32.55 -7.40 -17.22
CA GLY A 356 33.36 -6.26 -16.76
C GLY A 356 32.76 -5.56 -15.53
N GLY A 357 31.69 -6.10 -14.94
CA GLY A 357 31.02 -5.52 -13.77
C GLY A 357 30.09 -4.34 -14.10
N ARG A 358 29.85 -4.03 -15.38
CA ARG A 358 28.99 -2.92 -15.78
C ARG A 358 27.53 -3.29 -15.64
N PHE A 359 26.78 -2.47 -14.93
CA PHE A 359 25.33 -2.62 -14.84
C PHE A 359 24.64 -2.20 -16.15
N LEU A 360 24.98 -1.03 -16.69
CA LEU A 360 24.38 -0.51 -17.92
C LEU A 360 25.16 -1.00 -19.15
N HIS A 361 24.64 -2.04 -19.79
CA HIS A 361 25.15 -2.59 -21.05
C HIS A 361 23.95 -2.98 -21.92
N PRO A 362 24.12 -3.25 -23.23
CA PRO A 362 22.99 -3.39 -24.15
C PRO A 362 21.91 -4.39 -23.68
N VAL A 363 22.31 -5.57 -23.17
CA VAL A 363 21.36 -6.60 -22.70
C VAL A 363 20.60 -6.17 -21.44
N SER A 364 21.25 -5.49 -20.50
CA SER A 364 20.54 -5.01 -19.30
C SER A 364 19.60 -3.87 -19.63
N ILE A 365 20.02 -2.93 -20.48
CA ILE A 365 19.19 -1.79 -20.89
C ILE A 365 17.97 -2.30 -21.66
N THR A 366 18.17 -3.17 -22.65
CA THR A 366 17.04 -3.70 -23.41
C THR A 366 16.13 -4.54 -22.53
N GLY A 367 16.67 -5.38 -21.65
CA GLY A 367 15.89 -6.15 -20.68
C GLY A 367 15.04 -5.26 -19.78
N ILE A 368 15.63 -4.27 -19.11
CA ILE A 368 14.92 -3.34 -18.20
C ILE A 368 13.84 -2.58 -18.97
N LEU A 369 14.15 -1.99 -20.12
CA LEU A 369 13.18 -1.23 -20.91
C LEU A 369 12.04 -2.12 -21.43
N THR A 370 12.35 -3.36 -21.82
CA THR A 370 11.34 -4.32 -22.26
C THR A 370 10.45 -4.72 -21.09
N GLY A 371 11.02 -4.93 -19.90
CA GLY A 371 10.26 -5.23 -18.69
C GLY A 371 9.30 -4.09 -18.35
N MET A 372 9.81 -2.85 -18.31
CA MET A 372 8.97 -1.67 -18.07
C MET A 372 7.86 -1.53 -19.12
N LEU A 373 8.19 -1.71 -20.41
CA LEU A 373 7.22 -1.62 -21.49
C LEU A 373 6.15 -2.71 -21.41
N LEU A 374 6.53 -3.95 -21.09
CA LEU A 374 5.58 -5.05 -20.91
C LEU A 374 4.62 -4.75 -19.77
N MET A 375 5.13 -4.27 -18.62
CA MET A 375 4.27 -3.98 -17.48
C MET A 375 3.34 -2.78 -17.73
N TYR A 376 3.85 -1.74 -18.37
CA TYR A 376 3.04 -0.62 -18.82
C TYR A 376 1.95 -1.08 -19.79
N ALA A 377 2.30 -1.90 -20.79
CA ALA A 377 1.34 -2.41 -21.77
C ALA A 377 0.28 -3.32 -21.14
N THR A 378 0.64 -4.13 -20.13
CA THR A 378 -0.36 -4.91 -19.39
C THR A 378 -1.34 -4.01 -18.64
N GLY A 379 -0.87 -2.93 -18.01
CA GLY A 379 -1.75 -1.97 -17.34
C GLY A 379 -2.67 -1.19 -18.29
N LEU A 380 -2.34 -1.09 -19.58
CA LEU A 380 -3.25 -0.50 -20.59
C LEU A 380 -4.35 -1.47 -21.06
N LEU A 381 -4.17 -2.77 -20.87
CA LEU A 381 -5.08 -3.82 -21.36
C LEU A 381 -6.06 -4.30 -20.28
N THR A 382 -5.78 -3.99 -19.02
CA THR A 382 -6.59 -4.31 -17.84
C THR A 382 -7.26 -3.04 -17.34
#